data_AF-A0A8C6TM54-F1
#
_entry.id   AF-A0A8C6TM54-F1
#
_cell.length_a   1.000
_cell.length_b   1.000
_cell.length_c   1.000
_cell.angle_alpha   90.00
_cell.angle_beta   90.00
_cell.angle_gamma   90.00
#
_symmetry.space_group_name_H-M   'P 1'
#
loop_
_entity.id
_entity.type
_entity.pdbx_description
1 polymer ?
#
loop_
_entity_poly.entity_id
_entity_poly.type
_entity_poly.pdbx_seq_one_letter_code
_entity_poly.pdbx_strand_id
1 'polypeptide(L)'
;MAASSERSPPPFPASEDTEAAASVPADGDSDEGEDIFVSNSKPVAVSRGVSHSEREEPPDLFSEEANDTAPTAKSNAKSNGVHSDDDGDLFADARVELTTDKTSSTAHTQGPASAGARSMPSFTPGPAAMQQTSLEQLEEDEAKDSFDVDVSVTSPEKIGDGMNAYMAYKVSTRTSLAMFKSKTFFVRRRFSDFLGLYEKLSVKQSLHGCVIPPPPEKSVVGMTKVKVGMDDPSSVEFVERRRGALERYLQRVVSHPTLLQDPDVREFLEREELPRAVNTQALSGAGFLKMINKASDAVNKMTIKMNESDTWFEDKFQEVESEEQQLRKLHVVVDSLVNHRKELCMNTAVFAKSMAMLGNSEDNTALSRALSQLAEVEDKMEQLHQEKAANDFFVLGELLSDYIRLLGAVRGCFDQRIRVWQRWQEAQSTLQKKREAEAKLLWANKPDKLQQAKDEITEWESRVTQYERDFDRIGMTVRKEVLRFEKEKVKDFKSHIIKYLESMLQSEQRVIKFWEAFLPEAKAVA
;
A
#
# COMPACT_ATOMS: atom_id res chain seq x y z
N MET A 1 9.68 65.05 47.70
CA MET A 1 8.44 64.27 47.91
C MET A 1 7.44 64.67 46.84
N ALA A 2 6.84 63.68 46.17
CA ALA A 2 5.61 63.69 45.34
C ALA A 2 5.55 64.63 44.11
N ALA A 3 4.92 64.31 42.98
CA ALA A 3 4.41 63.08 42.37
C ALA A 3 3.92 63.43 40.94
N SER A 4 3.73 62.40 40.11
CA SER A 4 2.68 62.28 39.07
C SER A 4 2.95 62.75 37.62
N SER A 5 3.19 61.71 36.82
CA SER A 5 2.77 61.37 35.44
C SER A 5 1.85 62.30 34.64
N GLU A 6 2.17 62.46 33.34
CA GLU A 6 1.22 62.43 32.21
C GLU A 6 1.98 62.38 30.87
N ARG A 7 1.69 61.41 29.99
CA ARG A 7 1.92 61.54 28.53
C ARG A 7 1.14 60.50 27.73
N SER A 8 0.35 60.99 26.78
CA SER A 8 -0.23 60.27 25.65
C SER A 8 0.17 60.97 24.33
N PRO A 9 0.10 60.29 23.18
CA PRO A 9 1.06 60.44 22.07
C PRO A 9 0.54 61.29 20.89
N PRO A 10 1.37 61.52 19.85
CA PRO A 10 0.86 61.85 18.53
C PRO A 10 1.45 60.98 17.38
N PRO A 11 0.90 61.11 16.15
CA PRO A 11 0.72 60.01 15.18
C PRO A 11 1.55 60.15 13.88
N PHE A 12 1.37 59.16 12.99
CA PHE A 12 1.87 59.12 11.60
C PHE A 12 1.37 60.27 10.71
N PRO A 13 2.09 60.59 9.62
CA PRO A 13 1.48 61.05 8.37
C PRO A 13 1.75 60.09 7.20
N ALA A 14 0.82 60.14 6.24
CA ALA A 14 0.69 59.32 5.06
C ALA A 14 1.08 60.06 3.77
N SER A 15 1.02 59.33 2.64
CA SER A 15 0.83 59.77 1.23
C SER A 15 2.02 60.52 0.57
N GLU A 16 2.40 60.33 -0.70
CA GLU A 16 1.76 59.69 -1.87
C GLU A 16 2.80 59.54 -3.01
N ASP A 17 2.61 58.50 -3.83
CA ASP A 17 2.79 58.36 -5.29
C ASP A 17 4.02 58.90 -6.03
N THR A 18 4.73 58.02 -6.79
CA THR A 18 4.59 57.93 -8.27
C THR A 18 5.31 56.70 -8.87
N GLU A 19 4.76 56.22 -9.98
CA GLU A 19 5.12 55.08 -10.84
C GLU A 19 6.57 55.04 -11.37
N ALA A 20 7.12 53.83 -11.57
CA ALA A 20 7.67 53.37 -12.85
C ALA A 20 8.24 51.94 -12.75
N ALA A 21 8.05 51.18 -13.83
CA ALA A 21 8.33 49.77 -13.98
C ALA A 21 9.82 49.44 -14.27
N ALA A 22 10.15 48.18 -13.97
CA ALA A 22 11.14 47.31 -14.63
C ALA A 22 12.63 47.69 -14.54
N SER A 23 13.42 46.86 -13.86
CA SER A 23 14.46 46.01 -14.47
C SER A 23 15.34 45.32 -13.41
N VAL A 24 15.87 44.18 -13.82
CA VAL A 24 16.78 43.22 -13.16
C VAL A 24 18.02 43.90 -12.57
N PRO A 25 18.67 43.28 -11.55
CA PRO A 25 20.08 43.00 -11.74
C PRO A 25 20.45 41.55 -11.43
N ALA A 26 21.25 41.01 -12.33
CA ALA A 26 22.14 39.90 -12.10
C ALA A 26 23.39 40.46 -11.41
N ASP A 27 23.79 39.84 -10.31
CA ASP A 27 25.16 39.76 -9.81
C ASP A 27 25.32 38.27 -9.44
N GLY A 28 26.23 37.49 -10.00
CA GLY A 28 27.58 37.87 -10.40
C GLY A 28 28.47 37.81 -9.18
N ASP A 29 28.71 36.61 -8.65
CA ASP A 29 29.88 36.39 -7.81
C ASP A 29 30.58 35.10 -8.20
N SER A 30 31.87 35.29 -8.45
CA SER A 30 32.87 34.37 -8.96
C SER A 30 33.75 34.07 -7.76
N ASP A 31 33.90 32.81 -7.38
CA ASP A 31 35.04 32.42 -6.55
C ASP A 31 35.68 31.16 -7.14
N GLU A 32 36.91 31.37 -7.61
CA GLU A 32 37.81 30.37 -8.15
C GLU A 32 38.49 29.64 -6.98
N GLY A 33 38.38 28.32 -6.95
CA GLY A 33 39.10 27.45 -6.03
C GLY A 33 39.69 26.27 -6.80
N GLU A 34 41.02 26.22 -6.80
CA GLU A 34 41.89 25.53 -7.75
C GLU A 34 41.82 23.99 -7.78
N ASP A 35 42.18 23.47 -8.96
CA ASP A 35 42.43 22.08 -9.33
C ASP A 35 43.34 21.31 -8.36
N ILE A 36 43.06 20.02 -8.13
CA ILE A 36 44.10 19.00 -7.86
C ILE A 36 43.54 17.57 -8.12
N PHE A 37 44.33 16.78 -8.87
CA PHE A 37 44.19 15.37 -9.29
C PHE A 37 43.35 15.02 -10.52
N VAL A 38 44.01 15.16 -11.67
CA VAL A 38 43.85 14.32 -12.86
C VAL A 38 44.44 12.94 -12.58
N SER A 39 43.67 11.87 -12.81
CA SER A 39 44.22 10.56 -13.17
C SER A 39 43.34 9.89 -14.20
N ASN A 40 43.99 9.56 -15.31
CA ASN A 40 43.44 9.15 -16.58
C ASN A 40 43.63 7.64 -16.72
N SER A 41 42.55 6.86 -16.80
CA SER A 41 42.62 5.48 -17.27
C SER A 41 41.30 5.06 -17.92
N LYS A 42 41.36 4.85 -19.23
CA LYS A 42 40.28 4.30 -20.08
C LYS A 42 39.96 2.85 -19.71
N PRO A 43 38.71 2.39 -19.86
CA PRO A 43 38.34 1.00 -19.62
C PRO A 43 38.64 0.11 -20.83
N VAL A 44 39.19 -1.08 -20.56
CA VAL A 44 39.32 -2.17 -21.54
C VAL A 44 38.06 -3.02 -21.46
N ALA A 45 37.40 -3.16 -22.61
CA ALA A 45 36.27 -4.06 -22.81
C ALA A 45 36.74 -5.53 -22.79
N VAL A 46 36.01 -6.39 -22.09
CA VAL A 46 36.11 -7.85 -22.28
C VAL A 46 34.70 -8.42 -22.42
N SER A 47 34.41 -8.86 -23.64
CA SER A 47 33.26 -9.68 -24.00
C SER A 47 33.49 -11.14 -23.59
N ARG A 48 32.51 -11.75 -22.95
CA ARG A 48 32.36 -13.22 -22.82
C ARG A 48 30.88 -13.46 -22.49
N GLY A 49 30.06 -14.05 -23.34
CA GLY A 49 30.26 -15.31 -24.05
C GLY A 49 29.35 -16.32 -23.39
N VAL A 50 28.09 -16.37 -23.84
CA VAL A 50 27.02 -17.26 -23.37
C VAL A 50 27.34 -18.70 -23.77
N SER A 51 27.28 -19.63 -22.83
CA SER A 51 27.14 -21.05 -23.12
C SER A 51 26.16 -21.70 -22.14
N HIS A 52 25.08 -22.25 -22.72
CA HIS A 52 24.12 -23.14 -22.10
C HIS A 52 24.79 -24.38 -21.48
N SER A 53 24.26 -24.82 -20.33
CA SER A 53 24.36 -26.21 -19.89
C SER A 53 23.08 -26.57 -19.14
N GLU A 54 22.44 -27.60 -19.65
CA GLU A 54 21.26 -28.29 -19.13
C GLU A 54 21.49 -28.75 -17.69
N ARG A 55 20.45 -28.70 -16.84
CA ARG A 55 20.43 -29.31 -15.50
C ARG A 55 19.35 -30.39 -15.47
N GLU A 56 19.81 -31.62 -15.32
CA GLU A 56 19.02 -32.77 -14.89
C GLU A 56 18.74 -32.67 -13.37
N GLU A 57 17.52 -33.03 -12.96
CA GLU A 57 17.10 -33.18 -11.57
C GLU A 57 17.54 -34.54 -10.99
N PRO A 58 17.94 -34.63 -9.71
CA PRO A 58 18.04 -35.92 -9.02
C PRO A 58 16.81 -36.22 -8.15
N PRO A 59 16.57 -37.51 -7.84
CA PRO A 59 15.25 -38.02 -7.45
C PRO A 59 14.92 -37.90 -5.96
N ASP A 60 13.61 -37.97 -5.72
CA ASP A 60 12.87 -38.01 -4.45
C ASP A 60 13.27 -39.20 -3.57
N LEU A 61 13.49 -38.95 -2.28
CA LEU A 61 14.15 -39.86 -1.34
C LEU A 61 13.33 -39.96 -0.04
N PHE A 62 12.10 -40.49 -0.15
CA PHE A 62 11.29 -40.93 0.98
C PHE A 62 10.89 -42.40 0.84
N SER A 63 11.72 -43.27 1.41
CA SER A 63 11.32 -44.60 1.86
C SER A 63 12.40 -45.15 2.80
N GLU A 64 12.13 -45.16 4.12
CA GLU A 64 12.13 -46.39 4.94
C GLU A 64 12.00 -46.05 6.44
N GLU A 65 11.18 -46.87 7.11
CA GLU A 65 10.79 -46.80 8.52
C GLU A 65 11.76 -47.54 9.47
N ALA A 66 11.73 -47.07 10.73
CA ALA A 66 11.87 -47.79 12.02
C ALA A 66 13.15 -48.59 12.35
N ASN A 67 13.81 -48.26 13.48
CA ASN A 67 13.60 -48.99 14.76
C ASN A 67 14.29 -48.33 15.98
N ASP A 68 13.74 -48.65 17.15
CA ASP A 68 14.07 -48.27 18.54
C ASP A 68 15.56 -48.24 18.96
N THR A 69 15.93 -47.39 19.94
CA THR A 69 16.06 -47.75 21.39
C THR A 69 16.78 -46.62 22.17
N ALA A 70 16.23 -46.18 23.31
CA ALA A 70 16.90 -45.31 24.30
C ALA A 70 17.85 -46.10 25.22
N PRO A 71 18.77 -45.42 25.94
CA PRO A 71 18.51 -45.29 27.37
C PRO A 71 18.93 -43.96 28.03
N THR A 72 18.28 -43.74 29.17
CA THR A 72 18.40 -42.68 30.18
C THR A 72 19.74 -42.65 30.92
N ALA A 73 20.22 -41.44 31.25
CA ALA A 73 21.06 -41.19 32.43
C ALA A 73 20.79 -39.79 33.02
N LYS A 74 20.50 -39.77 34.34
CA LYS A 74 20.34 -38.59 35.18
C LYS A 74 21.71 -38.17 35.73
N SER A 75 22.00 -36.88 35.77
CA SER A 75 22.93 -36.31 36.76
C SER A 75 22.57 -34.86 37.12
N ASN A 76 22.24 -34.67 38.39
CA ASN A 76 22.20 -33.40 39.10
C ASN A 76 23.56 -32.70 39.05
N ALA A 77 23.59 -31.40 38.76
CA ALA A 77 24.61 -30.50 39.29
C ALA A 77 24.00 -29.12 39.56
N LYS A 78 24.29 -28.61 40.75
CA LYS A 78 23.74 -27.40 41.35
C LYS A 78 24.37 -26.13 40.78
N SER A 79 23.50 -25.13 40.68
CA SER A 79 23.70 -23.67 40.69
C SER A 79 25.07 -23.12 41.09
N ASN A 80 25.53 -22.12 40.33
CA ASN A 80 26.21 -20.96 40.88
C ASN A 80 25.57 -19.71 40.28
N GLY A 81 24.98 -18.88 41.14
CA GLY A 81 24.26 -17.67 40.74
C GLY A 81 25.19 -16.47 40.59
N VAL A 82 24.83 -15.60 39.65
CA VAL A 82 25.11 -14.16 39.70
C VAL A 82 23.80 -13.48 39.35
N HIS A 83 23.24 -12.74 40.31
CA HIS A 83 22.14 -11.81 40.10
C HIS A 83 22.69 -10.55 39.43
N SER A 84 22.08 -10.10 38.34
CA SER A 84 21.88 -8.68 38.07
C SER A 84 20.48 -8.48 37.53
N ASP A 85 19.79 -7.52 38.13
CA ASP A 85 18.41 -7.15 37.87
C ASP A 85 18.24 -6.39 36.53
N ASP A 86 16.98 -6.36 36.11
CA ASP A 86 16.32 -5.44 35.16
C ASP A 86 16.40 -5.78 33.66
N ASP A 87 15.36 -6.46 33.16
CA ASP A 87 14.48 -5.93 32.10
C ASP A 87 13.23 -6.83 31.96
N GLY A 88 12.06 -6.20 31.93
CA GLY A 88 10.75 -6.85 31.99
C GLY A 88 10.43 -7.72 30.78
N ASP A 89 10.15 -9.00 31.04
CA ASP A 89 9.72 -9.98 30.05
C ASP A 89 8.27 -9.73 29.62
N LEU A 90 8.11 -9.12 28.44
CA LEU A 90 6.84 -8.65 27.85
C LEU A 90 6.15 -9.72 26.98
N PHE A 91 6.30 -11.01 27.28
CA PHE A 91 5.65 -12.09 26.50
C PHE A 91 5.09 -13.27 27.32
N ALA A 92 4.85 -13.08 28.61
CA ALA A 92 4.24 -14.09 29.47
C ALA A 92 2.73 -13.85 29.69
N ASP A 93 1.91 -13.96 28.62
CA ASP A 93 0.48 -14.30 28.79
C ASP A 93 -0.19 -14.65 27.44
N ALA A 94 -0.05 -15.92 27.05
CA ALA A 94 -0.92 -16.55 26.06
C ALA A 94 -0.92 -18.08 26.28
N ARG A 95 -1.48 -18.53 27.41
CA ARG A 95 -1.87 -19.93 27.60
C ARG A 95 -3.37 -19.97 27.88
N VAL A 96 -4.15 -20.07 26.80
CA VAL A 96 -5.59 -20.35 26.89
C VAL A 96 -5.76 -21.85 26.97
N GLU A 97 -6.10 -22.36 28.15
CA GLU A 97 -6.54 -23.73 28.36
C GLU A 97 -8.00 -23.88 27.88
N LEU A 98 -8.23 -24.72 26.88
CA LEU A 98 -9.55 -25.16 26.46
C LEU A 98 -10.10 -26.19 27.47
N THR A 99 -11.04 -25.77 28.31
CA THR A 99 -11.88 -26.68 29.09
C THR A 99 -13.11 -27.09 28.27
N THR A 100 -13.17 -28.38 27.94
CA THR A 100 -14.34 -29.04 27.35
C THR A 100 -15.28 -29.52 28.45
N ASP A 101 -16.48 -28.94 28.55
CA ASP A 101 -17.54 -29.50 29.38
C ASP A 101 -18.52 -30.33 28.54
N LYS A 102 -18.54 -31.64 28.83
CA LYS A 102 -19.57 -32.59 28.44
C LYS A 102 -20.55 -32.72 29.61
N THR A 103 -21.84 -32.46 29.37
CA THR A 103 -22.92 -32.84 30.29
C THR A 103 -23.66 -34.06 29.75
N SER A 104 -23.85 -35.06 30.62
CA SER A 104 -24.50 -36.34 30.34
C SER A 104 -25.82 -36.51 31.09
N SER A 105 -26.83 -36.94 30.33
CA SER A 105 -27.93 -37.88 30.63
C SER A 105 -29.00 -37.59 31.70
N THR A 106 -30.26 -37.79 31.33
CA THR A 106 -31.14 -38.79 32.02
C THR A 106 -32.23 -39.33 31.08
N ALA A 107 -32.63 -40.58 31.32
CA ALA A 107 -33.31 -41.54 30.43
C ALA A 107 -34.82 -41.70 30.71
N HIS A 108 -35.50 -42.46 29.82
CA HIS A 108 -36.69 -43.35 29.98
C HIS A 108 -37.65 -43.23 28.76
N THR A 109 -38.28 -44.24 28.11
CA THR A 109 -38.34 -45.71 28.19
C THR A 109 -39.15 -46.28 26.98
N GLN A 110 -38.79 -47.49 26.50
CA GLN A 110 -39.59 -48.54 25.82
C GLN A 110 -40.18 -48.39 24.39
N GLY A 111 -39.88 -49.40 23.55
CA GLY A 111 -40.56 -49.74 22.27
C GLY A 111 -41.84 -50.58 22.46
N PRO A 112 -42.44 -51.23 21.43
CA PRO A 112 -41.77 -52.36 20.74
C PRO A 112 -42.09 -52.63 19.23
N ALA A 113 -41.21 -53.43 18.61
CA ALA A 113 -41.33 -54.55 17.65
C ALA A 113 -42.36 -54.59 16.48
N SER A 114 -41.84 -54.87 15.26
CA SER A 114 -41.94 -56.16 14.50
C SER A 114 -41.88 -55.88 12.97
N ALA A 115 -40.85 -56.39 12.27
CA ALA A 115 -40.79 -57.66 11.53
C ALA A 115 -41.45 -57.63 10.12
N GLY A 116 -40.67 -57.92 9.07
CA GLY A 116 -41.20 -58.23 7.74
C GLY A 116 -40.18 -58.13 6.60
N ALA A 117 -39.62 -59.26 6.20
CA ALA A 117 -38.64 -59.41 5.12
C ALA A 117 -39.30 -59.56 3.72
N ARG A 118 -38.62 -59.09 2.66
CA ARG A 118 -38.15 -59.85 1.46
C ARG A 118 -38.09 -59.05 0.15
N SER A 119 -36.93 -59.20 -0.51
CA SER A 119 -36.65 -59.39 -1.94
C SER A 119 -36.86 -58.29 -3.00
N MET A 120 -35.74 -58.03 -3.68
CA MET A 120 -35.54 -57.36 -4.99
C MET A 120 -36.24 -58.09 -6.15
N PRO A 121 -36.49 -57.43 -7.30
CA PRO A 121 -35.46 -57.31 -8.34
C PRO A 121 -35.29 -55.91 -8.98
N SER A 122 -34.06 -55.69 -9.45
CA SER A 122 -33.52 -54.70 -10.38
C SER A 122 -34.50 -54.02 -11.35
N PHE A 123 -34.42 -52.69 -11.47
CA PHE A 123 -34.13 -51.96 -12.72
C PHE A 123 -33.83 -50.47 -12.41
N THR A 124 -32.71 -49.98 -12.97
CA THR A 124 -32.20 -48.58 -13.01
C THR A 124 -33.20 -47.61 -13.66
N PRO A 125 -33.24 -46.30 -13.31
CA PRO A 125 -32.21 -45.31 -13.70
C PRO A 125 -31.81 -44.32 -12.57
N GLY A 126 -30.53 -43.99 -12.49
CA GLY A 126 -29.97 -43.12 -11.45
C GLY A 126 -30.28 -41.63 -11.67
N PRO A 127 -30.49 -40.85 -10.59
CA PRO A 127 -30.42 -39.40 -10.65
C PRO A 127 -29.10 -38.90 -10.05
N ALA A 128 -28.44 -38.07 -10.86
CA ALA A 128 -27.53 -36.98 -10.53
C ALA A 128 -27.17 -36.81 -9.04
N ALA A 129 -25.97 -37.28 -8.69
CA ALA A 129 -25.23 -36.76 -7.55
C ALA A 129 -24.60 -35.41 -7.97
N MET A 130 -24.93 -34.34 -7.24
CA MET A 130 -24.23 -33.07 -7.29
C MET A 130 -22.75 -33.33 -6.96
N GLN A 131 -21.90 -33.32 -7.98
CA GLN A 131 -20.46 -33.33 -7.80
C GLN A 131 -20.04 -31.92 -7.38
N GLN A 132 -19.34 -31.87 -6.24
CA GLN A 132 -18.55 -30.74 -5.81
C GLN A 132 -17.61 -30.37 -6.95
N THR A 133 -17.83 -29.22 -7.57
CA THR A 133 -16.88 -28.57 -8.47
C THR A 133 -15.56 -28.42 -7.73
N SER A 134 -14.58 -29.24 -8.09
CA SER A 134 -13.23 -29.20 -7.54
C SER A 134 -12.54 -27.92 -8.00
N LEU A 135 -11.64 -27.42 -7.15
CA LEU A 135 -10.84 -26.21 -7.35
C LEU A 135 -10.13 -26.18 -8.73
N GLU A 136 -9.85 -27.35 -9.29
CA GLU A 136 -9.18 -27.58 -10.59
C GLU A 136 -10.02 -27.09 -11.78
N GLN A 137 -11.36 -27.09 -11.69
CA GLN A 137 -12.24 -26.54 -12.75
C GLN A 137 -12.34 -25.00 -12.74
N LEU A 138 -11.82 -24.33 -11.70
CA LEU A 138 -11.68 -22.87 -11.66
C LEU A 138 -10.30 -22.39 -12.15
N GLU A 139 -9.34 -23.31 -12.31
CA GLU A 139 -7.98 -23.01 -12.77
C GLU A 139 -7.81 -23.30 -14.27
N GLU A 140 -8.60 -24.19 -14.87
CA GLU A 140 -8.58 -24.42 -16.34
C GLU A 140 -9.31 -23.35 -17.17
N ASP A 141 -10.02 -22.40 -16.54
CA ASP A 141 -10.55 -21.19 -17.18
C ASP A 141 -9.53 -20.02 -17.21
N GLU A 142 -8.25 -20.28 -16.89
CA GLU A 142 -7.10 -19.47 -17.35
C GLU A 142 -6.90 -19.66 -18.87
N ALA A 143 -7.96 -19.36 -19.64
CA ALA A 143 -7.96 -19.34 -21.09
C ALA A 143 -6.98 -18.26 -21.58
N LYS A 144 -5.73 -18.68 -21.71
CA LYS A 144 -4.72 -18.31 -22.69
C LYS A 144 -5.20 -17.23 -23.68
N ASP A 145 -4.80 -16.00 -23.33
CA ASP A 145 -4.47 -14.87 -24.21
C ASP A 145 -5.60 -13.87 -24.57
N SER A 146 -5.89 -12.86 -23.72
CA SER A 146 -6.40 -11.56 -24.22
C SER A 146 -6.41 -10.42 -23.18
N PHE A 147 -5.61 -9.39 -23.42
CA PHE A 147 -5.49 -8.14 -22.65
C PHE A 147 -6.77 -7.29 -22.68
N ASP A 148 -7.10 -6.55 -21.62
CA ASP A 148 -7.92 -5.33 -21.76
C ASP A 148 -7.04 -4.07 -21.66
N VAL A 149 -6.28 -3.86 -20.58
CA VAL A 149 -5.07 -3.00 -20.59
C VAL A 149 -4.07 -3.57 -19.58
N ASP A 150 -2.87 -3.86 -20.03
CA ASP A 150 -1.71 -4.18 -19.18
C ASP A 150 -0.71 -3.02 -19.23
N VAL A 151 -0.21 -2.64 -18.06
CA VAL A 151 0.74 -1.54 -17.89
C VAL A 151 1.87 -1.98 -16.98
N SER A 152 3.09 -1.65 -17.41
CA SER A 152 4.30 -1.82 -16.62
C SER A 152 5.08 -0.51 -16.56
N VAL A 153 5.71 -0.25 -15.42
CA VAL A 153 6.54 0.93 -15.20
C VAL A 153 7.96 0.45 -14.96
N THR A 154 8.86 0.72 -15.91
CA THR A 154 10.22 0.16 -15.93
C THR A 154 11.26 1.24 -16.20
N SER A 155 12.54 0.84 -16.22
CA SER A 155 13.67 1.66 -16.69
C SER A 155 13.69 3.08 -16.09
N PRO A 156 13.88 3.23 -14.77
CA PRO A 156 14.11 4.53 -14.18
C PRO A 156 15.37 5.16 -14.77
N GLU A 157 15.24 6.36 -15.32
CA GLU A 157 16.33 7.09 -15.98
C GLU A 157 16.38 8.53 -15.48
N LYS A 158 17.56 8.98 -15.05
CA LYS A 158 17.80 10.38 -14.70
C LYS A 158 17.89 11.20 -15.98
N ILE A 159 16.96 12.13 -16.16
CA ILE A 159 16.93 13.07 -17.28
C ILE A 159 17.39 14.45 -16.80
N GLY A 160 18.32 15.03 -17.55
CA GLY A 160 18.91 16.34 -17.26
C GLY A 160 20.01 16.29 -16.20
N ASP A 161 20.62 17.45 -15.96
CA ASP A 161 21.72 17.63 -15.01
C ASP A 161 21.45 18.77 -14.01
N GLY A 162 22.15 18.74 -12.87
CA GLY A 162 22.03 19.75 -11.82
C GLY A 162 20.65 19.84 -11.15
N MET A 163 20.22 21.05 -10.77
CA MET A 163 18.99 21.29 -10.00
C MET A 163 17.70 20.93 -10.75
N ASN A 164 17.75 20.90 -12.09
CA ASN A 164 16.61 20.60 -12.97
C ASN A 164 16.49 19.10 -13.32
N ALA A 165 17.40 18.25 -12.86
CA ALA A 165 17.33 16.82 -13.09
C ALA A 165 16.08 16.19 -12.46
N TYR A 166 15.48 15.23 -13.17
CA TYR A 166 14.35 14.45 -12.68
C TYR A 166 14.44 12.98 -13.11
N MET A 167 13.76 12.10 -12.37
CA MET A 167 13.64 10.70 -12.73
C MET A 167 12.46 10.51 -13.68
N ALA A 168 12.70 9.93 -14.84
CA ALA A 168 11.70 9.49 -15.80
C ALA A 168 11.56 7.96 -15.74
N TYR A 169 10.35 7.48 -15.99
CA TYR A 169 9.99 6.07 -16.00
C TYR A 169 9.41 5.72 -17.36
N LYS A 170 9.77 4.55 -17.88
CA LYS A 170 9.17 3.99 -19.09
C LYS A 170 7.86 3.31 -18.71
N VAL A 171 6.74 3.93 -19.11
CA VAL A 171 5.40 3.34 -18.98
C VAL A 171 5.12 2.57 -20.27
N SER A 172 5.13 1.24 -20.20
CA SER A 172 4.83 0.38 -21.35
C SER A 172 3.39 -0.11 -21.22
N THR A 173 2.62 0.00 -22.30
CA THR A 173 1.21 -0.37 -22.33
C THR A 173 0.95 -1.39 -23.42
N ARG A 174 0.19 -2.43 -23.09
CA ARG A 174 -0.32 -3.43 -24.02
C ARG A 174 -1.83 -3.56 -23.84
N THR A 175 -2.58 -3.48 -24.93
CA THR A 175 -4.05 -3.42 -24.86
C THR A 175 -4.69 -4.06 -26.10
N SER A 176 -5.87 -4.63 -25.92
CA SER A 176 -6.73 -5.05 -27.03
C SER A 176 -7.83 -4.02 -27.34
N LEU A 177 -7.98 -2.98 -26.52
CA LEU A 177 -9.06 -2.00 -26.63
C LEU A 177 -8.87 -1.08 -27.83
N ALA A 178 -9.91 -0.98 -28.66
CA ALA A 178 -9.92 -0.14 -29.86
C ALA A 178 -9.87 1.38 -29.56
N MET A 179 -10.01 1.77 -28.30
CA MET A 179 -9.90 3.17 -27.87
C MET A 179 -8.46 3.69 -27.85
N PHE A 180 -7.46 2.81 -28.02
CA PHE A 180 -6.05 3.15 -28.12
C PHE A 180 -5.57 3.06 -29.58
N LYS A 181 -4.61 3.90 -29.96
CA LYS A 181 -4.06 3.98 -31.32
C LYS A 181 -3.24 2.75 -31.72
N SER A 182 -2.56 2.15 -30.74
CA SER A 182 -1.63 1.04 -30.94
C SER A 182 -1.88 -0.03 -29.88
N LYS A 183 -1.72 -1.30 -30.24
CA LYS A 183 -1.85 -2.44 -29.31
C LYS A 183 -0.70 -2.56 -28.32
N THR A 184 0.46 -1.97 -28.65
CA THR A 184 1.63 -1.94 -27.80
C THR A 184 2.39 -0.65 -28.05
N PHE A 185 2.66 0.11 -27.01
CA PHE A 185 3.39 1.38 -27.07
C PHE A 185 4.04 1.67 -25.72
N PHE A 186 4.91 2.67 -25.68
CA PHE A 186 5.46 3.17 -24.43
C PHE A 186 5.56 4.69 -24.46
N VAL A 187 5.51 5.28 -23.27
CA VAL A 187 5.76 6.70 -23.06
C VAL A 187 6.71 6.89 -21.88
N ARG A 188 7.38 8.03 -21.83
CA ARG A 188 8.20 8.40 -20.68
C ARG A 188 7.42 9.37 -19.80
N ARG A 189 7.38 9.07 -18.51
CA ARG A 189 6.66 9.86 -17.50
C ARG A 189 7.56 10.14 -16.33
N ARG A 190 7.59 11.37 -15.85
CA ARG A 190 8.22 11.70 -14.57
C ARG A 190 7.19 11.61 -13.46
N PHE A 191 7.67 11.50 -12.23
CA PHE A 191 6.81 11.36 -11.06
C PHE A 191 5.71 12.42 -10.95
N SER A 192 5.99 13.69 -11.28
CA SER A 192 4.98 14.75 -11.23
C SER A 192 3.84 14.58 -12.24
N ASP A 193 4.04 13.83 -13.32
CA ASP A 193 3.00 13.61 -14.32
C ASP A 193 1.93 12.65 -13.77
N PHE A 194 2.34 11.62 -13.02
CA PHE A 194 1.43 10.72 -12.31
C PHE A 194 0.57 11.48 -11.30
N LEU A 195 1.16 12.47 -10.62
CA LEU A 195 0.44 13.32 -9.68
C LEU A 195 -0.53 14.26 -10.38
N GLY A 196 -0.16 14.78 -11.55
CA GLY A 196 -1.08 15.54 -12.40
C GLY A 196 -2.27 14.70 -12.85
N LEU A 197 -2.05 13.44 -13.25
CA LEU A 197 -3.13 12.51 -13.55
C LEU A 197 -4.06 12.33 -12.35
N TYR A 198 -3.49 12.03 -11.17
CA TYR A 198 -4.27 11.87 -9.95
C TYR A 198 -5.10 13.11 -9.60
N GLU A 199 -4.54 14.32 -9.72
CA GLU A 199 -5.25 15.56 -9.44
C GLU A 199 -6.46 15.74 -10.36
N LYS A 200 -6.27 15.53 -11.67
CA LYS A 200 -7.35 15.62 -12.65
C LYS A 200 -8.46 14.60 -12.39
N LEU A 201 -8.08 13.35 -12.12
CA LEU A 201 -9.04 12.30 -11.76
C LEU A 201 -9.77 12.63 -10.45
N SER A 202 -9.05 13.14 -9.46
CA SER A 202 -9.62 13.54 -8.16
C SER A 202 -10.70 14.60 -8.29
N VAL A 203 -10.45 15.65 -9.07
CA VAL A 203 -11.43 16.73 -9.27
C VAL A 203 -12.69 16.22 -9.99
N LYS A 204 -12.54 15.34 -10.97
CA LYS A 204 -13.66 14.83 -11.78
C LYS A 204 -14.44 13.74 -11.07
N GLN A 205 -13.76 12.68 -10.64
CA GLN A 205 -14.37 11.42 -10.24
C GLN A 205 -14.71 11.36 -8.75
N SER A 206 -14.00 12.12 -7.89
CA SER A 206 -14.30 12.14 -6.44
C SER A 206 -15.69 12.75 -6.18
N LEU A 207 -16.10 13.74 -6.97
CA LEU A 207 -17.43 14.34 -6.88
C LEU A 207 -18.56 13.36 -7.21
N HIS A 208 -18.24 12.23 -7.84
CA HIS A 208 -19.17 11.17 -8.18
C HIS A 208 -19.15 9.99 -7.19
N GLY A 209 -18.33 10.06 -6.13
CA GLY A 209 -18.21 8.99 -5.14
C GLY A 209 -17.37 7.79 -5.59
N CYS A 210 -16.49 7.98 -6.58
CA CYS A 210 -15.56 6.96 -7.08
C CYS A 210 -14.30 6.87 -6.21
N VAL A 211 -13.83 5.64 -5.94
CA VAL A 211 -12.60 5.39 -5.18
C VAL A 211 -11.40 5.53 -6.12
N ILE A 212 -10.65 6.61 -5.94
CA ILE A 212 -9.50 6.92 -6.77
C ILE A 212 -8.24 6.42 -6.07
N PRO A 213 -7.46 5.51 -6.69
CA PRO A 213 -6.20 5.05 -6.13
C PRO A 213 -5.27 6.23 -5.84
N PRO A 214 -4.74 6.38 -4.62
CA PRO A 214 -3.79 7.43 -4.32
C PRO A 214 -2.40 7.07 -4.86
N PRO A 215 -1.65 8.03 -5.44
CA PRO A 215 -0.28 7.80 -5.89
C PRO A 215 0.66 7.65 -4.69
N PRO A 216 1.87 7.08 -4.87
CA PRO A 216 2.87 7.02 -3.82
C PRO A 216 3.30 8.42 -3.37
N GLU A 217 3.68 8.54 -2.10
CA GLU A 217 4.00 9.84 -1.49
C GLU A 217 5.22 10.52 -2.13
N LYS A 218 5.16 11.85 -2.19
CA LYS A 218 6.33 12.67 -2.49
C LYS A 218 7.33 12.63 -1.32
N SER A 219 8.24 11.66 -1.30
CA SER A 219 9.37 11.72 -0.38
C SER A 219 10.35 12.83 -0.82
N VAL A 220 10.38 13.92 -0.05
CA VAL A 220 11.32 15.04 -0.21
C VAL A 220 12.75 14.57 0.09
N VAL A 221 12.91 13.75 1.13
CA VAL A 221 14.20 13.17 1.54
C VAL A 221 14.79 12.27 0.44
N GLY A 222 13.96 11.43 -0.20
CA GLY A 222 14.42 10.59 -1.30
C GLY A 222 14.66 11.38 -2.61
N MET A 223 13.97 12.51 -2.83
CA MET A 223 14.28 13.39 -3.97
C MET A 223 15.64 14.08 -3.83
N THR A 224 16.05 14.48 -2.62
CA THR A 224 17.38 15.05 -2.40
C THR A 224 18.47 14.00 -2.61
N LYS A 225 18.27 12.76 -2.15
CA LYS A 225 19.23 11.67 -2.36
C LYS A 225 19.45 11.34 -3.84
N VAL A 226 18.37 11.20 -4.63
CA VAL A 226 18.44 10.93 -6.08
C VAL A 226 19.09 12.08 -6.87
N LYS A 227 19.04 13.32 -6.35
CA LYS A 227 19.67 14.47 -7.00
C LYS A 227 21.18 14.60 -6.72
N VAL A 228 21.66 14.08 -5.59
CA VAL A 228 23.05 14.27 -5.14
C VAL A 228 23.96 13.09 -5.51
N GLY A 229 23.44 11.89 -5.78
CA GLY A 229 24.21 10.78 -6.35
C GLY A 229 23.38 9.51 -6.59
N MET A 230 23.56 8.85 -7.73
CA MET A 230 22.92 7.55 -8.04
C MET A 230 23.74 6.33 -7.55
N ASP A 231 24.96 6.56 -7.07
CA ASP A 231 25.89 5.48 -6.69
C ASP A 231 25.70 4.98 -5.25
N ASP A 232 24.82 5.63 -4.47
CA ASP A 232 24.47 5.16 -3.12
C ASP A 232 23.43 4.03 -3.22
N PRO A 233 23.67 2.83 -2.65
CA PRO A 233 22.68 1.75 -2.60
C PRO A 233 21.33 2.18 -2.02
N SER A 234 21.30 3.17 -1.11
CA SER A 234 20.04 3.70 -0.56
C SER A 234 19.21 4.51 -1.58
N SER A 235 19.87 5.06 -2.61
CA SER A 235 19.21 5.78 -3.71
C SER A 235 18.55 4.81 -4.70
N VAL A 236 19.16 3.65 -4.95
CA VAL A 236 18.64 2.60 -5.83
C VAL A 236 17.41 1.94 -5.22
N GLU A 237 17.46 1.56 -3.94
CA GLU A 237 16.32 0.99 -3.19
C GLU A 237 15.11 1.94 -3.24
N PHE A 238 15.34 3.24 -3.07
CA PHE A 238 14.29 4.26 -3.13
C PHE A 238 13.65 4.40 -4.52
N VAL A 239 14.47 4.43 -5.58
CA VAL A 239 13.98 4.55 -6.96
C VAL A 239 13.15 3.33 -7.34
N GLU A 240 13.59 2.13 -6.95
CA GLU A 240 12.88 0.89 -7.24
C GLU A 240 11.56 0.79 -6.44
N ARG A 241 11.59 1.16 -5.15
CA ARG A 241 10.37 1.30 -4.33
C ARG A 241 9.34 2.21 -5.00
N ARG A 242 9.78 3.39 -5.45
CA ARG A 242 8.90 4.34 -6.13
C ARG A 242 8.38 3.78 -7.45
N ARG A 243 9.22 3.13 -8.25
CA ARG A 243 8.83 2.51 -9.53
C ARG A 243 7.73 1.47 -9.30
N GLY A 244 7.92 0.53 -8.38
CA GLY A 244 6.92 -0.50 -8.05
C GLY A 244 5.61 0.07 -7.50
N ALA A 245 5.66 1.16 -6.72
CA ALA A 245 4.45 1.83 -6.26
C ALA A 245 3.71 2.59 -7.38
N LEU A 246 4.44 3.19 -8.33
CA LEU A 246 3.83 3.83 -9.52
C LEU A 246 3.19 2.82 -10.45
N GLU A 247 3.82 1.64 -10.61
CA GLU A 247 3.25 0.51 -11.36
C GLU A 247 1.93 0.06 -10.76
N ARG A 248 1.90 -0.25 -9.46
CA ARG A 248 0.67 -0.63 -8.75
C ARG A 248 -0.42 0.44 -8.84
N TYR A 249 -0.06 1.71 -8.66
CA TYR A 249 -0.99 2.83 -8.83
C TYR A 249 -1.61 2.81 -10.24
N LEU A 250 -0.80 2.73 -11.28
CA LEU A 250 -1.28 2.79 -12.66
C LEU A 250 -2.09 1.56 -13.04
N GLN A 251 -1.67 0.37 -12.61
CA GLN A 251 -2.41 -0.88 -12.79
C GLN A 251 -3.82 -0.79 -12.20
N ARG A 252 -3.98 -0.18 -11.01
CA ARG A 252 -5.31 0.04 -10.40
C ARG A 252 -6.15 1.08 -11.12
N VAL A 253 -5.52 2.12 -11.67
CA VAL A 253 -6.24 3.12 -12.48
C VAL A 253 -6.78 2.48 -13.75
N VAL A 254 -5.98 1.67 -14.46
CA VAL A 254 -6.42 1.03 -15.71
C VAL A 254 -7.32 -0.18 -15.49
N SER A 255 -7.26 -0.84 -14.32
CA SER A 255 -8.22 -1.91 -13.98
C SER A 255 -9.60 -1.40 -13.58
N HIS A 256 -9.71 -0.12 -13.22
CA HIS A 256 -10.97 0.49 -12.84
C HIS A 256 -11.81 0.86 -14.08
N PRO A 257 -13.04 0.33 -14.24
CA PRO A 257 -13.84 0.56 -15.45
C PRO A 257 -14.12 2.04 -15.75
N THR A 258 -14.52 2.83 -14.75
CA THR A 258 -14.78 4.27 -14.90
C THR A 258 -13.52 5.07 -15.16
N LEU A 259 -12.43 4.83 -14.41
CA LEU A 259 -11.19 5.62 -14.57
C LEU A 259 -10.51 5.32 -15.91
N LEU A 260 -10.52 4.06 -16.36
CA LEU A 260 -9.95 3.67 -17.65
C LEU A 260 -10.58 4.46 -18.82
N GLN A 261 -11.88 4.73 -18.75
CA GLN A 261 -12.59 5.48 -19.79
C GLN A 261 -12.31 6.99 -19.74
N ASP A 262 -11.66 7.50 -18.69
CA ASP A 262 -11.37 8.92 -18.56
C ASP A 262 -10.37 9.37 -19.64
N PRO A 263 -10.67 10.46 -20.39
CA PRO A 263 -9.76 10.99 -21.40
C PRO A 263 -8.36 11.31 -20.88
N ASP A 264 -8.22 11.72 -19.61
CA ASP A 264 -6.91 12.03 -19.03
C ASP A 264 -6.04 10.77 -18.83
N VAL A 265 -6.64 9.61 -18.58
CA VAL A 265 -5.90 8.34 -18.50
C VAL A 265 -5.38 7.95 -19.88
N ARG A 266 -6.23 8.03 -20.92
CA ARG A 266 -5.79 7.80 -22.30
C ARG A 266 -4.68 8.77 -22.70
N GLU A 267 -4.83 10.05 -22.36
CA GLU A 267 -3.83 11.08 -22.62
C GLU A 267 -2.49 10.75 -21.94
N PHE A 268 -2.56 10.36 -20.66
CA PHE A 268 -1.40 9.97 -19.87
C PHE A 268 -0.69 8.73 -20.41
N LEU A 269 -1.40 7.79 -21.03
CA LEU A 269 -0.78 6.60 -21.59
C LEU A 269 -0.19 6.86 -22.99
N GLU A 270 -0.85 7.64 -23.85
CA GLU A 270 -0.49 7.71 -25.28
C GLU A 270 0.32 8.92 -25.71
N ARG A 271 0.19 10.09 -25.06
CA ARG A 271 0.85 11.30 -25.56
C ARG A 271 2.36 11.25 -25.32
N GLU A 272 3.17 11.65 -26.29
CA GLU A 272 4.62 11.72 -26.04
C GLU A 272 4.94 12.76 -24.95
N GLU A 273 4.39 13.96 -25.09
CA GLU A 273 4.55 15.06 -24.13
C GLU A 273 3.22 15.44 -23.47
N LEU A 274 3.28 15.59 -22.14
CA LEU A 274 2.17 16.10 -21.33
C LEU A 274 2.47 17.55 -20.91
N PRO A 275 1.45 18.42 -20.82
CA PRO A 275 1.59 19.72 -20.18
C PRO A 275 2.16 19.56 -18.76
N ARG A 276 3.09 20.44 -18.39
CA ARG A 276 3.70 20.42 -17.06
C ARG A 276 2.61 20.49 -15.98
N ALA A 277 2.50 19.44 -15.17
CA ALA A 277 1.58 19.42 -14.03
C ALA A 277 1.85 20.61 -13.10
N VAL A 278 0.83 21.43 -12.90
CA VAL A 278 0.81 22.60 -11.99
C VAL A 278 0.31 22.13 -10.62
N ASN A 279 0.58 22.83 -9.53
CA ASN A 279 0.04 22.55 -8.18
C ASN A 279 0.36 21.20 -7.50
N THR A 280 1.21 20.35 -8.08
CA THR A 280 1.57 19.06 -7.44
C THR A 280 2.22 19.19 -6.05
N GLN A 281 2.63 20.38 -5.60
CA GLN A 281 3.16 20.60 -4.24
C GLN A 281 2.13 20.30 -3.14
N ALA A 282 0.83 20.48 -3.41
CA ALA A 282 -0.24 20.15 -2.47
C ALA A 282 -0.37 18.63 -2.20
N LEU A 283 0.16 17.79 -3.10
CA LEU A 283 0.11 16.32 -3.02
C LEU A 283 1.33 15.70 -2.30
N SER A 284 2.10 16.50 -1.55
CA SER A 284 3.13 15.97 -0.64
C SER A 284 2.48 15.15 0.49
N GLY A 285 3.13 14.11 1.02
CA GLY A 285 2.53 13.16 1.99
C GLY A 285 1.88 13.85 3.21
N ALA A 286 2.56 14.86 3.77
CA ALA A 286 2.01 15.68 4.86
C ALA A 286 0.87 16.61 4.41
N GLY A 287 0.82 17.03 3.14
CA GLY A 287 -0.25 17.83 2.57
C GLY A 287 -1.50 17.02 2.22
N PHE A 288 -1.31 15.79 1.73
CA PHE A 288 -2.37 14.84 1.40
C PHE A 288 -3.11 14.36 2.66
N LEU A 289 -2.39 13.90 3.68
CA LEU A 289 -2.98 13.54 4.98
C LEU A 289 -3.66 14.74 5.64
N LYS A 290 -3.08 15.94 5.55
CA LYS A 290 -3.73 17.16 6.04
C LYS A 290 -4.97 17.54 5.24
N MET A 291 -5.04 17.27 3.92
CA MET A 291 -6.24 17.56 3.13
C MET A 291 -7.37 16.57 3.42
N ILE A 292 -7.07 15.28 3.63
CA ILE A 292 -8.06 14.28 4.08
C ILE A 292 -8.57 14.63 5.48
N ASN A 293 -7.66 14.95 6.41
CA ASN A 293 -8.06 15.36 7.76
C ASN A 293 -8.80 16.70 7.75
N LYS A 294 -8.42 17.67 6.90
CA LYS A 294 -9.18 18.92 6.73
C LYS A 294 -10.55 18.70 6.09
N ALA A 295 -10.66 17.75 5.17
CA ALA A 295 -11.93 17.34 4.57
C ALA A 295 -12.86 16.76 5.63
N SER A 296 -12.35 15.88 6.50
CA SER A 296 -13.06 15.34 7.65
C SER A 296 -13.40 16.43 8.69
N ASP A 297 -12.46 17.32 9.01
CA ASP A 297 -12.68 18.45 9.94
C ASP A 297 -13.69 19.46 9.40
N ALA A 298 -13.72 19.71 8.09
CA ALA A 298 -14.70 20.57 7.44
C ALA A 298 -16.11 19.97 7.51
N VAL A 299 -16.21 18.64 7.37
CA VAL A 299 -17.47 17.91 7.56
C VAL A 299 -17.92 17.98 9.03
N ASN A 300 -16.99 17.87 9.99
CA ASN A 300 -17.26 18.04 11.42
C ASN A 300 -17.63 19.48 11.85
N LYS A 301 -17.22 20.49 11.08
CA LYS A 301 -17.53 21.92 11.35
C LYS A 301 -18.86 22.39 10.75
N MET A 302 -19.52 21.57 9.93
CA MET A 302 -20.80 21.94 9.32
C MET A 302 -21.96 21.79 10.32
N THR A 303 -22.85 22.78 10.35
CA THR A 303 -23.85 22.99 11.41
C THR A 303 -24.97 21.95 11.42
N ILE A 304 -25.10 21.15 10.36
CA ILE A 304 -26.11 20.09 10.25
C ILE A 304 -25.39 18.74 10.31
N LYS A 305 -25.48 18.07 11.46
CA LYS A 305 -24.97 16.71 11.64
C LYS A 305 -25.86 15.75 10.85
N MET A 306 -25.27 14.98 9.95
CA MET A 306 -25.96 13.89 9.28
C MET A 306 -26.29 12.81 10.31
N ASN A 307 -27.57 12.54 10.50
CA ASN A 307 -27.99 11.32 11.17
C ASN A 307 -28.12 10.26 10.09
N GLU A 308 -27.12 9.38 9.99
CA GLU A 308 -27.14 8.29 9.03
C GLU A 308 -28.35 7.40 9.31
N SER A 309 -29.34 7.42 8.41
CA SER A 309 -30.52 6.56 8.53
C SER A 309 -30.29 5.19 7.90
N ASP A 310 -29.25 5.06 7.08
CA ASP A 310 -28.91 3.84 6.37
C ASP A 310 -27.84 3.05 7.13
N THR A 311 -28.29 1.98 7.81
CA THR A 311 -27.42 1.16 8.66
C THR A 311 -26.25 0.57 7.88
N TRP A 312 -26.41 0.30 6.59
CA TRP A 312 -25.32 -0.21 5.76
C TRP A 312 -24.15 0.77 5.70
N PHE A 313 -24.41 2.08 5.57
CA PHE A 313 -23.34 3.08 5.50
C PHE A 313 -22.64 3.26 6.84
N GLU A 314 -23.38 3.26 7.94
CA GLU A 314 -22.80 3.33 9.28
C GLU A 314 -21.91 2.10 9.54
N ASP A 315 -22.45 0.90 9.36
CA ASP A 315 -21.73 -0.35 9.61
C ASP A 315 -20.46 -0.44 8.73
N LYS A 316 -20.58 -0.12 7.43
CA LYS A 316 -19.43 -0.15 6.52
C LYS A 316 -18.40 0.93 6.78
N PHE A 317 -18.81 2.11 7.22
CA PHE A 317 -17.87 3.15 7.60
C PHE A 317 -17.03 2.71 8.83
N GLN A 318 -17.69 2.17 9.86
CA GLN A 318 -17.01 1.63 11.04
C GLN A 318 -16.08 0.46 10.70
N GLU A 319 -16.50 -0.44 9.80
CA GLU A 319 -15.67 -1.54 9.30
C GLU A 319 -14.38 -1.01 8.63
N VAL A 320 -14.51 -0.04 7.73
CA VAL A 320 -13.37 0.59 7.03
C VAL A 320 -12.43 1.30 8.01
N GLU A 321 -12.94 2.03 9.01
CA GLU A 321 -12.11 2.70 10.02
C GLU A 321 -11.35 1.70 10.90
N SER A 322 -12.04 0.65 11.35
CA SER A 322 -11.46 -0.42 12.16
C SER A 322 -10.36 -1.14 11.39
N GLU A 323 -10.62 -1.50 10.13
CA GLU A 323 -9.64 -2.15 9.27
C GLU A 323 -8.42 -1.26 9.03
N GLU A 324 -8.61 0.04 8.75
CA GLU A 324 -7.52 0.98 8.56
C GLU A 324 -6.62 1.04 9.81
N GLN A 325 -7.22 1.09 11.00
CA GLN A 325 -6.47 1.12 12.26
C GLN A 325 -5.68 -0.18 12.47
N GLN A 326 -6.26 -1.33 12.16
CA GLN A 326 -5.59 -2.62 12.28
C GLN A 326 -4.43 -2.75 11.29
N LEU A 327 -4.63 -2.37 10.02
CA LEU A 327 -3.56 -2.38 9.02
C LEU A 327 -2.43 -1.43 9.38
N ARG A 328 -2.73 -0.25 9.96
CA ARG A 328 -1.68 0.67 10.46
C ARG A 328 -0.84 0.04 11.56
N LYS A 329 -1.47 -0.66 12.52
CA LYS A 329 -0.75 -1.39 13.58
C LYS A 329 0.12 -2.49 12.98
N LEU A 330 -0.42 -3.29 12.06
CA LEU A 330 0.32 -4.35 11.38
C LEU A 330 1.50 -3.79 10.58
N HIS A 331 1.32 -2.69 9.86
CA HIS A 331 2.39 -2.04 9.11
C HIS A 331 3.54 -1.59 10.01
N VAL A 332 3.26 -1.03 11.20
CA VAL A 332 4.31 -0.66 12.17
C VAL A 332 5.11 -1.87 12.63
N VAL A 333 4.43 -3.00 12.90
CA VAL A 333 5.11 -4.24 13.29
C VAL A 333 5.96 -4.81 12.15
N VAL A 334 5.46 -4.78 10.92
CA VAL A 334 6.21 -5.23 9.72
C VAL A 334 7.41 -4.33 9.44
N ASP A 335 7.28 -3.01 9.61
CA ASP A 335 8.41 -2.07 9.46
C ASP A 335 9.50 -2.36 10.50
N SER A 336 9.10 -2.65 11.74
CA SER A 336 10.02 -3.11 12.78
C SER A 336 10.69 -4.44 12.41
N LEU A 337 9.96 -5.42 11.88
CA LEU A 337 10.51 -6.69 11.40
C LEU A 337 11.57 -6.48 10.31
N VAL A 338 11.31 -5.60 9.34
CA VAL A 338 12.28 -5.25 8.28
C VAL A 338 13.57 -4.70 8.90
N ASN A 339 13.47 -3.80 9.87
CA ASN A 339 14.64 -3.21 10.53
C ASN A 339 15.46 -4.26 11.29
N HIS A 340 14.80 -5.12 12.09
CA HIS A 340 15.47 -6.22 12.78
C HIS A 340 16.14 -7.19 11.80
N ARG A 341 15.53 -7.47 10.64
CA ARG A 341 16.12 -8.35 9.62
C ARG A 341 17.36 -7.72 8.97
N LYS A 342 17.35 -6.40 8.74
CA LYS A 342 18.52 -5.64 8.26
C LYS A 342 19.65 -5.63 9.31
N GLU A 343 19.33 -5.46 10.58
CA GLU A 343 20.31 -5.54 11.67
C GLU A 343 20.92 -6.95 11.79
N LEU A 344 20.08 -8.00 11.70
CA LEU A 344 20.55 -9.38 11.69
C LEU A 344 21.53 -9.62 10.53
N CYS A 345 21.18 -9.18 9.32
CA CYS A 345 22.06 -9.24 8.16
C CYS A 345 23.43 -8.60 8.45
N MET A 346 23.45 -7.39 9.00
CA MET A 346 24.71 -6.70 9.33
C MET A 346 25.54 -7.44 10.38
N ASN A 347 24.89 -7.98 11.42
CA ASN A 347 25.57 -8.73 12.47
C ASN A 347 26.15 -10.05 11.95
N THR A 348 25.40 -10.77 11.10
CA THR A 348 25.86 -11.97 10.41
C THR A 348 27.08 -11.69 9.53
N ALA A 349 27.08 -10.57 8.80
CA ALA A 349 28.23 -10.17 7.98
C ALA A 349 29.50 -9.93 8.82
N VAL A 350 29.36 -9.32 10.00
CA VAL A 350 30.48 -9.12 10.94
C VAL A 350 30.95 -10.46 11.51
N PHE A 351 30.02 -11.34 11.84
CA PHE A 351 30.33 -12.68 12.34
C PHE A 351 31.11 -13.52 11.30
N ALA A 352 30.66 -13.55 10.05
CA ALA A 352 31.31 -14.24 8.95
C ALA A 352 32.77 -13.76 8.77
N LYS A 353 32.98 -12.45 8.70
CA LYS A 353 34.33 -11.85 8.60
C LYS A 353 35.21 -12.19 9.80
N SER A 354 34.65 -12.17 11.01
CA SER A 354 35.38 -12.51 12.23
C SER A 354 35.80 -13.98 12.25
N MET A 355 34.91 -14.88 11.81
CA MET A 355 35.22 -16.31 11.69
C MET A 355 36.28 -16.59 10.62
N ALA A 356 36.24 -15.88 9.48
CA ALA A 356 37.29 -15.98 8.47
C ALA A 356 38.65 -15.52 9.00
N MET A 357 38.69 -14.42 9.76
CA MET A 357 39.91 -13.96 10.42
C MET A 357 40.45 -14.97 11.43
N LEU A 358 39.56 -15.56 12.24
CA LEU A 358 39.94 -16.60 13.20
C LEU A 358 40.49 -17.84 12.51
N GLY A 359 39.83 -18.30 11.43
CA GLY A 359 40.31 -19.41 10.61
C GLY A 359 41.70 -19.18 10.04
N ASN A 360 42.02 -17.94 9.61
CA ASN A 360 43.35 -17.57 9.13
C ASN A 360 44.43 -17.53 10.22
N SER A 361 44.03 -17.34 11.48
CA SER A 361 44.95 -17.31 12.62
C SER A 361 45.19 -18.68 13.26
N GLU A 362 44.42 -19.69 12.87
CA GLU A 362 44.43 -21.02 13.49
C GLU A 362 45.49 -21.93 12.86
N ASP A 363 46.35 -22.52 13.70
CA ASP A 363 47.43 -23.41 13.27
C ASP A 363 46.92 -24.83 12.93
N ASN A 364 45.87 -25.29 13.60
CA ASN A 364 45.27 -26.58 13.27
C ASN A 364 44.52 -26.49 11.93
N THR A 365 45.07 -27.16 10.92
CA THR A 365 44.53 -27.12 9.54
C THR A 365 43.06 -27.57 9.45
N ALA A 366 42.64 -28.57 10.24
CA ALA A 366 41.26 -29.04 10.22
C ALA A 366 40.31 -28.00 10.82
N LEU A 367 40.68 -27.39 11.95
CA LEU A 367 39.90 -26.34 12.61
C LEU A 367 39.88 -25.05 11.76
N SER A 368 41.03 -24.64 11.22
CA SER A 368 41.16 -23.50 10.29
C SER A 368 40.23 -23.64 9.09
N ARG A 369 40.19 -24.83 8.47
CA ARG A 369 39.29 -25.14 7.36
C ARG A 369 37.82 -25.07 7.77
N ALA A 370 37.45 -25.65 8.91
CA ALA A 370 36.07 -25.61 9.40
C ALA A 370 35.60 -24.19 9.73
N LEU A 371 36.45 -23.35 10.34
CA LEU A 371 36.16 -21.93 10.60
C LEU A 371 35.99 -21.13 9.31
N SER A 372 36.84 -21.38 8.31
CA SER A 372 36.72 -20.74 6.99
C SER A 372 35.43 -21.14 6.27
N GLN A 373 35.04 -22.42 6.37
CA GLN A 373 33.77 -22.91 5.81
C GLN A 373 32.55 -22.36 6.57
N LEU A 374 32.64 -22.22 7.90
CA LEU A 374 31.60 -21.57 8.69
C LEU A 374 31.43 -20.10 8.26
N ALA A 375 32.53 -19.38 8.03
CA ALA A 375 32.48 -18.03 7.50
C ALA A 375 31.77 -17.97 6.13
N GLU A 376 32.06 -18.90 5.22
CA GLU A 376 31.39 -18.96 3.91
C GLU A 376 29.87 -19.27 4.03
N VAL A 377 29.48 -20.11 5.00
CA VAL A 377 28.07 -20.41 5.29
C VAL A 377 27.36 -19.16 5.82
N GLU A 378 28.00 -18.41 6.71
CA GLU A 378 27.46 -17.19 7.28
C GLU A 378 27.40 -16.05 6.25
N ASP A 379 28.36 -15.94 5.32
CA ASP A 379 28.27 -15.02 4.15
C ASP A 379 27.06 -15.35 3.26
N LYS A 380 26.75 -16.64 3.06
CA LYS A 380 25.53 -17.07 2.34
C LYS A 380 24.27 -16.78 3.15
N MET A 381 24.34 -16.91 4.48
CA MET A 381 23.23 -16.59 5.39
C MET A 381 22.93 -15.09 5.41
N GLU A 382 23.96 -14.23 5.39
CA GLU A 382 23.83 -12.78 5.25
C GLU A 382 23.02 -12.44 3.99
N GLN A 383 23.41 -12.95 2.83
CA GLN A 383 22.70 -12.70 1.58
C GLN A 383 21.23 -13.12 1.65
N LEU A 384 20.96 -14.25 2.31
CA LEU A 384 19.60 -14.74 2.52
C LEU A 384 18.80 -13.84 3.49
N HIS A 385 19.42 -13.31 4.54
CA HIS A 385 18.80 -12.31 5.42
C HIS A 385 18.50 -11.00 4.68
N GLN A 386 19.39 -10.56 3.79
CA GLN A 386 19.18 -9.41 2.91
C GLN A 386 17.95 -9.64 1.99
N GLU A 387 17.86 -10.80 1.33
CA GLU A 387 16.71 -11.18 0.49
C GLU A 387 15.40 -11.22 1.30
N LYS A 388 15.44 -11.85 2.47
CA LYS A 388 14.32 -11.93 3.41
C LYS A 388 13.84 -10.53 3.83
N ALA A 389 14.74 -9.62 4.19
CA ALA A 389 14.42 -8.24 4.53
C ALA A 389 13.78 -7.48 3.36
N ALA A 390 14.29 -7.70 2.13
CA ALA A 390 13.72 -7.11 0.93
C ALA A 390 12.30 -7.64 0.66
N ASN A 391 12.04 -8.93 0.86
CA ASN A 391 10.70 -9.51 0.69
C ASN A 391 9.70 -8.98 1.72
N ASP A 392 10.10 -8.86 2.99
CA ASP A 392 9.27 -8.25 4.04
C ASP A 392 8.88 -6.83 3.67
N PHE A 393 9.82 -6.06 3.15
CA PHE A 393 9.59 -4.67 2.78
C PHE A 393 8.75 -4.52 1.52
N PHE A 394 9.20 -5.11 0.39
CA PHE A 394 8.60 -4.89 -0.93
C PHE A 394 7.32 -5.68 -1.17
N VAL A 395 7.15 -6.84 -0.54
CA VAL A 395 5.95 -7.68 -0.75
C VAL A 395 4.89 -7.38 0.31
N LEU A 396 5.26 -7.43 1.60
CA LEU A 396 4.30 -7.27 2.69
C LEU A 396 4.14 -5.81 3.14
N GLY A 397 5.24 -5.13 3.50
CA GLY A 397 5.21 -3.75 4.01
C GLY A 397 4.58 -2.78 3.01
N GLU A 398 5.03 -2.83 1.76
CA GLU A 398 4.51 -2.00 0.68
C GLU A 398 3.04 -2.29 0.33
N LEU A 399 2.57 -3.54 0.44
CA LEU A 399 1.15 -3.88 0.29
C LEU A 399 0.30 -3.21 1.38
N LEU A 400 0.72 -3.36 2.64
CA LEU A 400 0.01 -2.79 3.79
C LEU A 400 -0.04 -1.27 3.70
N SER A 401 1.09 -0.63 3.40
CA SER A 401 1.19 0.82 3.21
C SER A 401 0.21 1.33 2.16
N ASP A 402 0.04 0.55 1.10
CA ASP A 402 -0.81 0.90 -0.04
C ASP A 402 -2.30 0.75 0.26
N TYR A 403 -2.68 -0.34 0.93
CA TYR A 403 -4.07 -0.53 1.36
C TYR A 403 -4.51 0.44 2.45
N ILE A 404 -3.60 0.87 3.34
CA ILE A 404 -3.89 1.98 4.27
C ILE A 404 -4.26 3.25 3.52
N ARG A 405 -3.54 3.58 2.43
CA ARG A 405 -3.87 4.76 1.62
C ARG A 405 -5.19 4.58 0.86
N LEU A 406 -5.44 3.39 0.31
CA LEU A 406 -6.69 3.08 -0.39
C LEU A 406 -7.90 3.16 0.55
N LEU A 407 -7.80 2.66 1.78
CA LEU A 407 -8.85 2.82 2.79
C LEU A 407 -9.12 4.29 3.10
N GLY A 408 -8.07 5.13 3.13
CA GLY A 408 -8.24 6.58 3.20
C GLY A 408 -9.02 7.17 2.01
N ALA A 409 -8.82 6.66 0.79
CA ALA A 409 -9.60 7.05 -0.39
C ALA A 409 -11.06 6.56 -0.32
N VAL A 410 -11.29 5.36 0.22
CA VAL A 410 -12.63 4.82 0.49
C VAL A 410 -13.38 5.72 1.49
N ARG A 411 -12.75 6.11 2.61
CA ARG A 411 -13.32 7.09 3.54
C ARG A 411 -13.67 8.42 2.87
N GLY A 412 -12.82 8.90 1.97
CA GLY A 412 -13.11 10.10 1.17
C GLY A 412 -14.40 10.00 0.34
N CYS A 413 -14.84 8.79 -0.04
CA CYS A 413 -16.11 8.59 -0.74
C CYS A 413 -17.32 8.73 0.22
N PHE A 414 -17.19 8.27 1.46
CA PHE A 414 -18.20 8.53 2.51
C PHE A 414 -18.30 10.02 2.81
N ASP A 415 -17.17 10.72 2.93
CA ASP A 415 -17.15 12.18 3.12
C ASP A 415 -17.88 12.92 1.99
N GLN A 416 -17.71 12.48 0.74
CA GLN A 416 -18.44 13.08 -0.39
C GLN A 416 -19.93 12.86 -0.31
N ARG A 417 -20.37 11.67 0.11
CA ARG A 417 -21.79 11.40 0.36
C ARG A 417 -22.35 12.33 1.43
N ILE A 418 -21.63 12.55 2.52
CA ILE A 418 -22.02 13.48 3.59
C ILE A 418 -22.11 14.93 3.04
N ARG A 419 -21.15 15.37 2.22
CA ARG A 419 -21.19 16.71 1.61
C ARG A 419 -22.39 16.92 0.69
N VAL A 420 -22.74 15.93 -0.12
CA VAL A 420 -23.91 16.05 -1.01
C VAL A 420 -25.22 16.03 -0.22
N TRP A 421 -25.30 15.22 0.83
CA TRP A 421 -26.42 15.27 1.77
C TRP A 421 -26.55 16.65 2.43
N GLN A 422 -25.45 17.25 2.89
CA GLN A 422 -25.46 18.59 3.50
C GLN A 422 -25.98 19.64 2.50
N ARG A 423 -25.49 19.63 1.25
CA ARG A 423 -25.99 20.53 0.20
C ARG A 423 -27.49 20.36 -0.05
N TRP A 424 -27.99 19.13 -0.02
CA TRP A 424 -29.42 18.85 -0.13
C TRP A 424 -30.21 19.45 1.04
N GLN A 425 -29.75 19.25 2.29
CA GLN A 425 -30.41 19.79 3.48
C GLN A 425 -30.36 21.33 3.54
N GLU A 426 -29.26 21.95 3.13
CA GLU A 426 -29.14 23.40 3.02
C GLU A 426 -30.12 23.98 2.00
N ALA A 427 -30.29 23.32 0.85
CA ALA A 427 -31.29 23.69 -0.14
C ALA A 427 -32.72 23.52 0.39
N GLN A 428 -32.99 22.44 1.13
CA GLN A 428 -34.28 22.19 1.79
C GLN A 428 -34.60 23.29 2.81
N SER A 429 -33.64 23.67 3.65
CA SER A 429 -33.80 24.78 4.61
C SER A 429 -34.04 26.12 3.90
N THR A 430 -33.34 26.35 2.79
CA THR A 430 -33.51 27.56 1.98
C THR A 430 -34.91 27.61 1.35
N LEU A 431 -35.38 26.50 0.78
CA LEU A 431 -36.74 26.38 0.26
C LEU A 431 -37.79 26.65 1.34
N GLN A 432 -37.60 26.11 2.55
CA GLN A 432 -38.51 26.35 3.68
C GLN A 432 -38.58 27.85 4.03
N LYS A 433 -37.44 28.54 4.09
CA LYS A 433 -37.39 30.00 4.32
C LYS A 433 -38.09 30.79 3.21
N LYS A 434 -37.99 30.34 1.95
CA LYS A 434 -38.68 30.97 0.81
C LYS A 434 -40.21 30.79 0.92
N ARG A 435 -40.70 29.61 1.29
CA ARG A 435 -42.12 29.35 1.57
C ARG A 435 -42.65 30.20 2.72
N GLU A 436 -41.88 30.34 3.81
CA GLU A 436 -42.25 31.24 4.92
C GLU A 436 -42.29 32.71 4.50
N ALA A 437 -41.37 33.15 3.62
CA ALA A 437 -41.37 34.50 3.08
C ALA A 437 -42.58 34.76 2.17
N GLU A 438 -42.96 33.82 1.32
CA GLU A 438 -44.19 33.89 0.52
C GLU A 438 -45.42 34.00 1.43
N ALA A 439 -45.53 33.16 2.46
CA ALA A 439 -46.61 33.23 3.43
C ALA A 439 -46.70 34.62 4.08
N LYS A 440 -45.56 35.22 4.47
CA LYS A 440 -45.53 36.60 5.02
C LYS A 440 -45.98 37.64 3.99
N LEU A 441 -45.64 37.49 2.72
CA LEU A 441 -46.08 38.40 1.65
C LEU A 441 -47.59 38.28 1.38
N LEU A 442 -48.15 37.07 1.44
CA LEU A 442 -49.59 36.82 1.38
C LEU A 442 -50.31 37.53 2.52
N TRP A 443 -49.84 37.35 3.76
CA TRP A 443 -50.40 38.02 4.94
C TRP A 443 -50.27 39.55 4.89
N ALA A 444 -49.18 40.07 4.28
CA ALA A 444 -48.96 41.51 4.12
C ALA A 444 -49.69 42.13 2.92
N ASN A 445 -50.47 41.36 2.15
CA ASN A 445 -51.24 41.78 0.99
C ASN A 445 -50.41 42.54 -0.08
N LYS A 446 -49.22 41.99 -0.44
CA LYS A 446 -48.32 42.57 -1.46
C LYS A 446 -48.28 41.70 -2.74
N PRO A 447 -49.29 41.79 -3.63
CA PRO A 447 -49.42 40.92 -4.79
C PRO A 447 -48.27 41.06 -5.80
N ASP A 448 -47.70 42.26 -5.95
CA ASP A 448 -46.65 42.55 -6.93
C ASP A 448 -45.35 41.74 -6.71
N LYS A 449 -45.08 41.33 -5.46
CA LYS A 449 -43.91 40.52 -5.09
C LYS A 449 -44.23 39.03 -4.92
N LEU A 450 -45.52 38.68 -4.96
CA LEU A 450 -45.96 37.31 -4.72
C LEU A 450 -45.60 36.38 -5.88
N GLN A 451 -45.73 36.86 -7.12
CA GLN A 451 -45.37 36.06 -8.29
C GLN A 451 -43.87 35.72 -8.28
N GLN A 452 -43.01 36.71 -8.01
CA GLN A 452 -41.57 36.49 -7.87
C GLN A 452 -41.25 35.46 -6.77
N ALA A 453 -41.91 35.53 -5.61
CA ALA A 453 -41.70 34.56 -4.53
C ALA A 453 -42.10 33.13 -4.94
N LYS A 454 -43.18 32.97 -5.72
CA LYS A 454 -43.60 31.67 -6.26
C LYS A 454 -42.63 31.12 -7.30
N ASP A 455 -42.10 31.98 -8.16
CA ASP A 455 -41.11 31.60 -9.16
C ASP A 455 -39.80 31.14 -8.46
N GLU A 456 -39.36 31.88 -7.44
CA GLU A 456 -38.21 31.49 -6.61
C GLU A 456 -38.45 30.16 -5.86
N ILE A 457 -39.65 29.92 -5.32
CA ILE A 457 -40.01 28.65 -4.68
C ILE A 457 -39.91 27.50 -5.69
N THR A 458 -40.46 27.68 -6.89
CA THR A 458 -40.42 26.66 -7.96
C THR A 458 -38.98 26.33 -8.37
N GLU A 459 -38.11 27.35 -8.46
CA GLU A 459 -36.67 27.16 -8.73
C GLU A 459 -35.99 26.36 -7.60
N TRP A 460 -36.25 26.71 -6.34
CA TRP A 460 -35.67 26.00 -5.20
C TRP A 460 -36.23 24.59 -5.01
N GLU A 461 -37.50 24.34 -5.33
CA GLU A 461 -38.08 22.99 -5.39
C GLU A 461 -37.34 22.13 -6.41
N SER A 462 -37.11 22.65 -7.62
CA SER A 462 -36.32 21.95 -8.62
C SER A 462 -34.89 21.66 -8.15
N ARG A 463 -34.24 22.60 -7.44
CA ARG A 463 -32.88 22.40 -6.88
C ARG A 463 -32.86 21.33 -5.79
N VAL A 464 -33.83 21.32 -4.89
CA VAL A 464 -33.97 20.29 -3.86
C VAL A 464 -34.10 18.91 -4.51
N THR A 465 -35.01 18.76 -5.47
CA THR A 465 -35.21 17.50 -6.18
C THR A 465 -33.95 17.06 -6.93
N GLN A 466 -33.18 18.00 -7.50
CA GLN A 466 -31.90 17.68 -8.12
C GLN A 466 -30.88 17.16 -7.10
N TYR A 467 -30.71 17.84 -5.96
CA TYR A 467 -29.73 17.42 -4.95
C TYR A 467 -30.10 16.12 -4.25
N GLU A 468 -31.40 15.84 -4.09
CA GLU A 468 -31.89 14.54 -3.63
C GLU A 468 -31.45 13.42 -4.59
N ARG A 469 -31.69 13.59 -5.91
CA ARG A 469 -31.25 12.63 -6.93
C ARG A 469 -29.72 12.47 -6.96
N ASP A 470 -28.99 13.57 -6.77
CA ASP A 470 -27.52 13.53 -6.72
C ASP A 470 -27.03 12.74 -5.50
N PHE A 471 -27.66 12.92 -4.33
CA PHE A 471 -27.37 12.15 -3.11
C PHE A 471 -27.62 10.65 -3.33
N ASP A 472 -28.76 10.28 -3.90
CA ASP A 472 -29.08 8.87 -4.19
C ASP A 472 -28.08 8.25 -5.18
N ARG A 473 -27.74 8.97 -6.25
CA ARG A 473 -26.79 8.52 -7.27
C ARG A 473 -25.39 8.30 -6.67
N ILE A 474 -24.93 9.22 -5.83
CA ILE A 474 -23.65 9.09 -5.14
C ILE A 474 -23.70 7.93 -4.15
N GLY A 475 -24.79 7.77 -3.39
CA GLY A 475 -24.98 6.62 -2.50
C GLY A 475 -24.86 5.28 -3.23
N MET A 476 -25.50 5.14 -4.39
CA MET A 476 -25.36 3.94 -5.22
C MET A 476 -23.93 3.73 -5.73
N THR A 477 -23.25 4.81 -6.11
CA THR A 477 -21.87 4.74 -6.60
C THR A 477 -20.92 4.33 -5.48
N VAL A 478 -20.99 4.95 -4.30
CA VAL A 478 -20.16 4.59 -3.13
C VAL A 478 -20.36 3.12 -2.76
N ARG A 479 -21.59 2.61 -2.75
CA ARG A 479 -21.86 1.18 -2.53
C ARG A 479 -21.14 0.28 -3.51
N LYS A 480 -21.27 0.57 -4.80
CA LYS A 480 -20.62 -0.20 -5.87
C LYS A 480 -19.10 -0.18 -5.74
N GLU A 481 -18.55 0.98 -5.38
CA GLU A 481 -17.11 1.20 -5.27
C GLU A 481 -16.52 0.50 -4.04
N VAL A 482 -17.20 0.54 -2.88
CA VAL A 482 -16.80 -0.21 -1.68
C VAL A 482 -16.80 -1.71 -1.97
N LEU A 483 -17.85 -2.25 -2.59
CA LEU A 483 -17.92 -3.67 -2.94
C LEU A 483 -16.83 -4.08 -3.93
N ARG A 484 -16.54 -3.24 -4.93
CA ARG A 484 -15.43 -3.47 -5.86
C ARG A 484 -14.09 -3.48 -5.12
N PHE A 485 -13.86 -2.49 -4.28
CA PHE A 485 -12.64 -2.37 -3.48
C PHE A 485 -12.43 -3.59 -2.60
N GLU A 486 -13.46 -4.08 -1.90
CA GLU A 486 -13.38 -5.29 -1.07
C GLU A 486 -12.98 -6.52 -1.89
N LYS A 487 -13.58 -6.71 -3.08
CA LYS A 487 -13.24 -7.82 -3.98
C LYS A 487 -11.77 -7.76 -4.44
N GLU A 488 -11.30 -6.58 -4.84
CA GLU A 488 -9.91 -6.37 -5.26
C GLU A 488 -8.94 -6.54 -4.09
N LYS A 489 -9.28 -6.01 -2.91
CA LYS A 489 -8.52 -6.21 -1.67
C LYS A 489 -8.30 -7.68 -1.36
N VAL A 490 -9.37 -8.48 -1.32
CA VAL A 490 -9.25 -9.92 -1.01
C VAL A 490 -8.37 -10.63 -2.03
N LYS A 491 -8.51 -10.31 -3.33
CA LYS A 491 -7.69 -10.89 -4.39
C LYS A 491 -6.21 -10.53 -4.24
N ASP A 492 -5.90 -9.26 -4.05
CA ASP A 492 -4.53 -8.76 -3.93
C ASP A 492 -3.85 -9.31 -2.68
N PHE A 493 -4.51 -9.26 -1.52
CA PHE A 493 -3.97 -9.81 -0.28
C PHE A 493 -3.73 -11.31 -0.38
N LYS A 494 -4.67 -12.09 -0.94
CA LYS A 494 -4.47 -13.53 -1.15
C LYS A 494 -3.22 -13.79 -1.98
N SER A 495 -3.11 -13.14 -3.14
CA SER A 495 -1.97 -13.33 -4.04
C SER A 495 -0.64 -12.94 -3.40
N HIS A 496 -0.58 -11.79 -2.71
CA HIS A 496 0.65 -11.29 -2.10
C HIS A 496 1.07 -12.10 -0.86
N ILE A 497 0.11 -12.54 -0.03
CA ILE A 497 0.40 -13.38 1.14
C ILE A 497 0.94 -14.73 0.68
N ILE A 498 0.34 -15.36 -0.33
CA ILE A 498 0.85 -16.63 -0.89
C ILE A 498 2.30 -16.45 -1.36
N LYS A 499 2.55 -15.45 -2.20
CA LYS A 499 3.90 -15.14 -2.70
C LYS A 499 4.91 -14.90 -1.57
N TYR A 500 4.49 -14.21 -0.52
CA TYR A 500 5.33 -13.93 0.66
C TYR A 500 5.66 -15.22 1.43
N LEU A 501 4.66 -16.07 1.69
CA LEU A 501 4.85 -17.33 2.41
C LEU A 501 5.70 -18.32 1.59
N GLU A 502 5.52 -18.40 0.28
CA GLU A 502 6.35 -19.21 -0.62
C GLU A 502 7.80 -18.76 -0.59
N SER A 503 8.04 -17.44 -0.65
CA SER A 503 9.38 -16.87 -0.55
C SER A 503 10.04 -17.19 0.80
N MET A 504 9.30 -17.13 1.89
CA MET A 504 9.78 -17.50 3.22
C MET A 504 10.14 -18.98 3.28
N LEU A 505 9.26 -19.87 2.79
CA LEU A 505 9.50 -21.31 2.73
C LEU A 505 10.76 -21.65 1.93
N GLN A 506 10.90 -21.08 0.73
CA GLN A 506 12.09 -21.27 -0.11
C GLN A 506 13.35 -20.80 0.61
N SER A 507 13.26 -19.71 1.36
CA SER A 507 14.39 -19.19 2.12
C SER A 507 14.80 -20.13 3.25
N GLU A 508 13.85 -20.69 4.01
CA GLU A 508 14.15 -21.67 5.06
C GLU A 508 14.73 -22.98 4.48
N GLN A 509 14.26 -23.42 3.32
CA GLN A 509 14.85 -24.58 2.64
C GLN A 509 16.32 -24.35 2.26
N ARG A 510 16.70 -23.12 1.90
CA ARG A 510 18.11 -22.77 1.63
C ARG A 510 18.94 -22.75 2.92
N VAL A 511 18.38 -22.25 4.03
CA VAL A 511 19.04 -22.30 5.35
C VAL A 511 19.44 -23.73 5.70
N ILE A 512 18.49 -24.67 5.56
CA ILE A 512 18.74 -26.10 5.83
C ILE A 512 19.89 -26.61 4.96
N LYS A 513 19.85 -26.36 3.65
CA LYS A 513 20.91 -26.79 2.71
C LYS A 513 22.28 -26.23 3.06
N PHE A 514 22.36 -24.98 3.52
CA PHE A 514 23.64 -24.37 3.92
C PHE A 514 24.23 -25.07 5.16
N TRP A 515 23.41 -25.35 6.17
CA TRP A 515 23.86 -26.05 7.37
C TRP A 515 24.18 -27.53 7.14
N GLU A 516 23.39 -28.23 6.33
CA GLU A 516 23.66 -29.61 5.94
C GLU A 516 24.98 -29.75 5.18
N ALA A 517 25.29 -28.80 4.29
CA ALA A 517 26.56 -28.75 3.58
C ALA A 517 27.76 -28.50 4.52
N PHE A 518 27.56 -27.77 5.61
CA PHE A 518 28.59 -27.49 6.61
C PHE A 518 28.85 -28.66 7.58
N LEU A 519 27.82 -29.46 7.87
CA LEU A 519 27.86 -30.50 8.89
C LEU A 519 29.06 -31.48 8.80
N PRO A 520 29.51 -31.94 7.61
CA PRO A 520 30.67 -32.81 7.51
C PRO A 520 31.98 -32.14 7.97
N GLU A 521 32.16 -30.86 7.67
CA GLU A 521 33.36 -30.11 8.06
C GLU A 521 33.38 -29.89 9.58
N ALA A 522 32.23 -29.62 10.20
CA ALA A 522 32.11 -29.54 11.65
C ALA A 522 32.46 -30.88 12.34
N LYS A 523 32.01 -32.00 11.77
CA LYS A 523 32.31 -33.35 12.29
C LYS A 523 33.77 -33.76 12.12
N ALA A 524 34.50 -33.17 11.16
CA ALA A 524 35.91 -33.48 10.93
C ALA A 524 36.84 -32.89 12.01
N VAL A 525 36.33 -31.97 12.84
CA VAL A 525 37.07 -31.31 13.93
C VAL A 525 36.77 -31.90 15.31
N ALA A 526 35.61 -32.56 15.47
CA ALA A 526 35.20 -33.28 16.68
C ALA A 526 35.89 -34.64 16.80
#